data_AF-A0A2M8NH38-F1
#
_entry.id   AF-A0A2M8NH38-F1
#
_cell.length_a   1.000
_cell.length_b   1.000
_cell.length_c   1.000
_cell.angle_alpha   90.00
_cell.angle_beta   90.00
_cell.angle_gamma   90.00
#
_symmetry.space_group_name_H-M   'P 1'
#
loop_
_entity.id
_entity.type
_entity.pdbx_description
1 polymer ?
#
loop_
_entity_poly.entity_id
_entity_poly.type
_entity_poly.pdbx_seq_one_letter_code
_entity_poly.pdbx_strand_id
1 'polypeptide(L)'
;MKRTLLTLVVALLAFGALAVTAAPAEAQAISSFWNAQYYNNPNLQGNATVSRGENAIAFSWGLGSPDPAIPADNWSARFATDVALSAGTYRFFVLADDNVRVTFNFSYVPLIDTFADTSRIGQLISAELTVPASGSYHIQI
;
A
#
# COMPACT_ATOMS: atom_id res chain seq x y z
N MET A 1 -6.41 77.41 3.83
CA MET A 1 -7.22 76.20 4.09
C MET A 1 -7.55 75.53 2.77
N LYS A 2 -6.99 74.33 2.50
CA LYS A 2 -7.57 73.17 1.79
C LYS A 2 -6.49 72.10 1.69
N ARG A 3 -6.72 70.99 2.39
CA ARG A 3 -5.86 69.81 2.60
C ARG A 3 -6.10 68.79 1.49
N THR A 4 -5.07 68.07 1.03
CA THR A 4 -5.11 66.67 0.52
C THR A 4 -3.74 66.31 -0.07
N LEU A 5 -3.19 65.10 -0.06
CA LEU A 5 -3.19 63.94 0.86
C LEU A 5 -2.01 63.07 0.37
N LEU A 6 -1.26 62.50 1.30
CA LEU A 6 -0.13 61.59 1.08
C LEU A 6 -0.58 60.31 0.33
N THR A 7 0.21 59.82 -0.63
CA THR A 7 0.03 58.46 -1.18
C THR A 7 1.27 57.64 -0.85
N LEU A 8 1.13 56.71 0.09
CA LEU A 8 2.12 55.73 0.48
C LEU A 8 1.92 54.48 -0.39
N VAL A 9 2.90 54.11 -1.22
CA VAL A 9 2.86 52.86 -1.98
C VAL A 9 3.44 51.75 -1.10
N VAL A 10 2.59 50.89 -0.56
CA VAL A 10 3.00 49.64 0.10
C VAL A 10 2.99 48.55 -0.97
N ALA A 11 4.18 48.11 -1.40
CA ALA A 11 4.33 46.95 -2.25
C ALA A 11 4.24 45.68 -1.40
N LEU A 12 3.10 44.99 -1.47
CA LEU A 12 2.92 43.67 -0.88
C LEU A 12 3.48 42.63 -1.89
N LEU A 13 4.66 42.09 -1.62
CA LEU A 13 5.20 40.94 -2.36
C LEU A 13 4.41 39.70 -1.94
N ALA A 14 3.37 39.37 -2.70
CA ALA A 14 2.70 38.08 -2.62
C ALA A 14 3.65 37.00 -3.17
N PHE A 15 4.33 36.28 -2.29
CA PHE A 15 5.05 35.06 -2.64
C PHE A 15 3.99 33.98 -2.90
N GLY A 16 3.54 33.87 -4.14
CA GLY A 16 2.65 32.79 -4.57
C GLY A 16 3.38 31.47 -4.39
N ALA A 17 2.99 30.69 -3.37
CA ALA A 17 3.38 29.30 -3.27
C ALA A 17 2.75 28.57 -4.47
N LEU A 18 3.55 28.36 -5.51
CA LEU A 18 3.23 27.41 -6.58
C LEU A 18 3.12 26.05 -5.90
N ALA A 19 1.89 25.61 -5.66
CA ALA A 19 1.61 24.23 -5.36
C ALA A 19 1.99 23.43 -6.61
N VAL A 20 3.23 22.93 -6.63
CA VAL A 20 3.64 21.91 -7.59
C VAL A 20 2.80 20.68 -7.24
N THR A 21 1.68 20.53 -7.94
CA THR A 21 0.94 19.28 -7.89
C THR A 21 1.77 18.28 -8.68
N ALA A 22 2.50 17.43 -7.97
CA ALA A 22 3.19 16.31 -8.61
C ALA A 22 2.11 15.47 -9.29
N ALA A 23 2.26 15.24 -10.60
CA ALA A 23 1.47 14.23 -11.28
C ALA A 23 1.61 12.91 -10.50
N PRO A 24 0.54 12.10 -10.35
CA PRO A 24 0.67 10.79 -9.75
C PRO A 24 1.79 10.08 -10.50
N ALA A 25 2.85 9.72 -9.78
CA ALA A 25 3.87 8.87 -10.36
C ALA A 25 3.12 7.64 -10.86
N GLU A 26 3.25 7.30 -12.15
CA GLU A 26 2.82 5.98 -12.58
C GLU A 26 3.54 5.01 -11.64
N ALA A 27 2.77 4.21 -10.89
CA ALA A 27 3.35 3.08 -10.20
C ALA A 27 4.09 2.32 -11.29
N GLN A 28 5.42 2.35 -11.26
CA GLN A 28 6.24 1.64 -12.23
C GLN A 28 5.64 0.24 -12.35
N ALA A 29 5.59 -0.35 -13.55
CA ALA A 29 5.16 -1.73 -13.68
C ALA A 29 6.14 -2.58 -12.85
N ILE A 30 5.82 -2.77 -11.58
CA ILE A 30 6.58 -3.60 -10.67
C ILE A 30 6.25 -5.00 -11.19
N SER A 31 7.12 -5.54 -12.04
CA SER A 31 7.24 -6.98 -12.16
C SER A 31 7.74 -7.47 -10.81
N SER A 32 6.86 -7.52 -9.81
CA SER A 32 7.18 -8.00 -8.48
C SER A 32 7.07 -9.49 -8.52
N PHE A 33 8.22 -10.13 -8.38
CA PHE A 33 8.24 -11.51 -7.95
C PHE A 33 7.93 -11.52 -6.45
N TRP A 34 6.82 -12.15 -6.08
CA TRP A 34 6.38 -12.31 -4.71
C TRP A 34 6.82 -13.67 -4.20
N ASN A 35 7.43 -13.69 -3.02
CA ASN A 35 7.54 -14.90 -2.23
C ASN A 35 6.21 -15.13 -1.53
N ALA A 36 5.46 -16.12 -2.00
CA ALA A 36 4.19 -16.52 -1.42
C ALA A 36 4.38 -17.72 -0.48
N GLN A 37 3.85 -17.61 0.72
CA GLN A 37 3.81 -18.65 1.74
C GLN A 37 2.36 -18.93 2.08
N TYR A 38 1.93 -20.19 1.97
CA TYR A 38 0.57 -20.63 2.29
C TYR A 38 0.61 -21.58 3.49
N TYR A 39 -0.28 -21.35 4.44
CA TYR A 39 -0.37 -22.04 5.72
C TYR A 39 -1.70 -22.77 5.82
N ASN A 40 -1.69 -24.01 6.30
CA ASN A 40 -2.91 -24.79 6.56
C ASN A 40 -3.63 -24.42 7.87
N ASN A 41 -3.42 -23.20 8.36
CA ASN A 41 -4.04 -22.64 9.55
C ASN A 41 -4.25 -21.13 9.31
N PRO A 42 -5.20 -20.48 9.99
CA PRO A 42 -5.52 -19.07 9.71
C PRO A 42 -4.51 -18.09 10.31
N ASN A 43 -3.55 -18.55 11.11
CA ASN A 43 -2.75 -17.70 12.00
C ASN A 43 -1.28 -17.55 11.59
N LEU A 44 -0.90 -18.00 10.38
CA LEU A 44 0.49 -17.98 9.90
C LEU A 44 1.46 -18.71 10.85
N GLN A 45 0.97 -19.78 11.51
CA GLN A 45 1.74 -20.53 12.51
C GLN A 45 2.51 -21.69 11.88
N GLY A 46 3.69 -21.95 12.43
CA GLY A 46 4.56 -23.04 12.00
C GLY A 46 5.23 -22.77 10.65
N ASN A 47 5.65 -23.85 9.99
CA ASN A 47 6.20 -23.76 8.64
C ASN A 47 5.06 -23.63 7.63
N ALA A 48 5.28 -22.85 6.58
CA ALA A 48 4.37 -22.80 5.45
C ALA A 48 4.25 -24.20 4.82
N THR A 49 3.02 -24.63 4.55
CA THR A 49 2.75 -25.91 3.87
C THR A 49 3.20 -25.84 2.42
N VAL A 50 3.03 -24.68 1.77
CA VAL A 50 3.47 -24.42 0.39
C VAL A 50 4.21 -23.09 0.36
N SER A 51 5.36 -23.06 -0.27
CA SER A 51 6.11 -21.82 -0.57
C SER A 51 6.46 -21.78 -2.04
N ARG A 52 6.15 -20.67 -2.74
CA ARG A 52 6.46 -20.51 -4.16
C ARG A 52 6.57 -19.06 -4.59
N GLY A 53 7.06 -18.86 -5.81
CA GLY A 53 7.06 -17.57 -6.47
C GLY A 53 5.73 -17.27 -7.15
N GLU A 54 5.25 -16.04 -7.01
CA GLU A 54 4.07 -15.54 -7.71
C GLU A 54 4.44 -14.26 -8.47
N ASN A 55 4.01 -14.13 -9.73
CA ASN A 55 4.29 -12.94 -10.54
C ASN A 55 3.35 -11.77 -10.23
N ALA A 56 2.27 -12.04 -9.50
CA ALA A 56 1.27 -11.06 -9.08
C ALA A 56 0.45 -11.61 -7.91
N ILE A 57 -0.16 -10.72 -7.14
CA ILE A 57 -1.21 -11.06 -6.16
C ILE A 57 -2.55 -10.71 -6.79
N ALA A 58 -3.10 -11.65 -7.57
CA ALA A 58 -4.35 -11.45 -8.32
C ALA A 58 -5.11 -12.78 -8.41
N PHE A 59 -5.69 -13.19 -7.28
CA PHE A 59 -6.31 -14.51 -7.14
C PHE A 59 -7.81 -14.43 -6.91
N SER A 60 -8.53 -15.42 -7.43
CA SER A 60 -9.92 -15.71 -7.10
C SER A 60 -10.05 -17.22 -6.93
N TRP A 61 -9.97 -17.70 -5.69
CA TRP A 61 -10.03 -19.13 -5.38
C TRP A 61 -11.46 -19.66 -5.23
N GLY A 62 -12.45 -18.76 -5.12
CA GLY A 62 -13.84 -19.14 -4.88
C GLY A 62 -13.97 -19.97 -3.59
N LEU A 63 -14.53 -21.17 -3.70
CA LEU A 63 -14.65 -22.12 -2.57
C LEU A 63 -13.45 -23.09 -2.47
N GLY A 64 -12.40 -22.88 -3.26
CA GLY A 64 -11.21 -23.73 -3.33
C GLY A 64 -10.04 -23.20 -2.51
N SER A 65 -8.85 -23.70 -2.82
CA SER A 65 -7.59 -23.34 -2.15
C SER A 65 -6.48 -23.04 -3.18
N PRO A 66 -5.40 -22.35 -2.77
CA PRO A 66 -4.26 -22.06 -3.64
C PRO A 66 -3.42 -23.27 -4.05
N ASP A 67 -3.64 -24.43 -3.41
CA ASP A 67 -2.93 -25.68 -3.66
C ASP A 67 -3.69 -26.87 -3.01
N PRO A 68 -3.71 -28.08 -3.61
CA PRO A 68 -4.34 -29.26 -3.00
C PRO A 68 -3.84 -29.63 -1.59
N ALA A 69 -2.63 -29.21 -1.20
CA ALA A 69 -2.10 -29.40 0.15
C ALA A 69 -2.66 -28.38 1.17
N ILE A 70 -3.38 -27.36 0.72
CA ILE A 70 -4.01 -26.33 1.54
C ILE A 70 -5.52 -26.66 1.65
N PRO A 71 -6.10 -26.68 2.86
CA PRO A 71 -7.54 -26.87 3.01
C PRO A 71 -8.32 -25.75 2.33
N ALA A 72 -9.56 -26.03 1.94
CA ALA A 72 -10.43 -25.02 1.31
C ALA A 72 -10.78 -23.84 2.24
N ASP A 73 -10.75 -24.08 3.56
CA ASP A 73 -11.13 -23.12 4.59
C ASP A 73 -10.10 -23.12 5.73
N ASN A 74 -10.09 -22.07 6.55
CA ASN A 74 -9.22 -21.88 7.71
C ASN A 74 -7.72 -21.96 7.39
N TRP A 75 -7.32 -21.34 6.28
CA TRP A 75 -5.93 -21.19 5.85
C TRP A 75 -5.54 -19.70 5.83
N SER A 76 -4.25 -19.41 5.71
CA SER A 76 -3.78 -18.05 5.46
C SER A 76 -2.58 -18.02 4.54
N ALA A 77 -2.31 -16.85 3.96
CA ALA A 77 -1.15 -16.61 3.12
C ALA A 77 -0.37 -15.39 3.60
N ARG A 78 0.92 -15.39 3.29
CA ARG A 78 1.81 -14.24 3.39
C ARG A 78 2.50 -14.05 2.06
N PHE A 79 2.49 -12.82 1.55
CA PHE A 79 3.22 -12.45 0.35
C PHE A 79 4.27 -11.41 0.72
N ALA A 80 5.49 -11.60 0.24
CA ALA A 80 6.59 -10.68 0.48
C ALA A 80 7.34 -10.36 -0.81
N THR A 81 7.73 -9.10 -0.99
CA THR A 81 8.58 -8.69 -2.11
C THR A 81 9.45 -7.49 -1.69
N ASP A 82 10.61 -7.37 -2.31
CA ASP A 82 11.43 -6.17 -2.23
C ASP A 82 11.34 -5.45 -3.58
N VAL A 83 10.98 -4.17 -3.54
CA VAL A 83 10.74 -3.37 -4.74
C VAL A 83 11.54 -2.08 -4.70
N ALA A 84 12.14 -1.73 -5.84
CA ALA A 84 12.71 -0.41 -6.04
C ALA A 84 11.61 0.61 -6.32
N LEU A 85 11.47 1.62 -5.46
CA LEU A 85 10.52 2.72 -5.63
C LEU A 85 11.28 4.03 -5.75
N SER A 86 10.76 4.94 -6.57
CA SER A 86 11.22 6.34 -6.56
C SER A 86 10.56 7.12 -5.43
N ALA A 87 11.19 8.20 -4.97
CA ALA A 87 10.54 9.13 -4.05
C ALA A 87 9.22 9.66 -4.65
N GLY A 88 8.16 9.74 -3.83
CA GLY A 88 6.83 10.15 -4.29
C GLY A 88 5.72 9.59 -3.43
N THR A 89 4.49 9.99 -3.73
CA THR A 89 3.29 9.46 -3.07
C THR A 89 2.70 8.32 -3.90
N TYR A 90 2.51 7.17 -3.26
CA TYR A 90 1.92 5.97 -3.82
C TYR A 90 0.57 5.71 -3.17
N ARG A 91 -0.33 5.08 -3.92
CA ARG A 91 -1.59 4.58 -3.39
C ARG A 91 -1.65 3.07 -3.53
N PHE A 92 -1.86 2.39 -2.42
CA PHE A 92 -2.07 0.96 -2.35
C PHE A 92 -3.55 0.67 -2.49
N PHE A 93 -3.89 -0.42 -3.19
CA PHE A 93 -5.25 -0.91 -3.34
C PHE A 93 -5.27 -2.39 -2.97
N VAL A 94 -6.23 -2.78 -2.15
CA VAL A 94 -6.40 -4.17 -1.75
C VAL A 94 -7.88 -4.53 -1.76
N LEU A 95 -8.15 -5.71 -2.30
CA LEU A 95 -9.44 -6.37 -2.25
C LEU A 95 -9.20 -7.78 -1.71
N ALA A 96 -9.83 -8.12 -0.60
CA ALA A 96 -9.66 -9.41 0.06
C ALA A 96 -10.99 -9.95 0.58
N ASP A 97 -11.03 -11.28 0.69
CA ASP A 97 -12.06 -12.08 1.33
C ASP A 97 -11.32 -13.27 1.97
N ASP A 98 -11.08 -13.31 3.28
CA ASP A 98 -11.62 -12.43 4.34
C ASP A 98 -10.80 -11.15 4.59
N ASN A 99 -9.85 -11.21 5.54
CA ASN A 99 -9.12 -10.06 6.07
C ASN A 99 -7.70 -9.98 5.51
N VAL A 100 -7.14 -8.77 5.53
CA VAL A 100 -5.84 -8.47 4.96
C VAL A 100 -5.12 -7.39 5.77
N ARG A 101 -3.80 -7.50 5.81
CA ARG A 101 -2.92 -6.49 6.39
C ARG A 101 -1.83 -6.18 5.38
N VAL A 102 -1.43 -4.92 5.26
CA VAL A 102 -0.29 -4.52 4.43
C VAL A 102 0.68 -3.75 5.29
N THR A 103 1.96 -4.15 5.26
CA THR A 103 3.05 -3.41 5.89
C THR A 103 4.06 -2.95 4.84
N PHE A 104 4.68 -1.81 5.13
CA PHE A 104 5.70 -1.21 4.28
C PHE A 104 7.00 -1.06 5.07
N ASN A 105 8.11 -1.44 4.43
CA ASN A 105 9.48 -1.32 4.92
C ASN A 105 9.68 -1.86 6.34
N PHE A 106 9.18 -3.07 6.61
CA PHE A 106 9.26 -3.74 7.91
C PHE A 106 8.63 -2.95 9.08
N SER A 107 7.78 -1.95 8.79
CA SER A 107 7.07 -1.18 9.82
C SER A 107 6.13 -2.07 10.62
N TYR A 108 6.15 -1.90 11.95
CA TYR A 108 5.17 -2.50 12.87
C TYR A 108 3.79 -1.85 12.80
N VAL A 109 3.72 -0.62 12.27
CA VAL A 109 2.45 0.07 12.02
C VAL A 109 1.99 -0.29 10.61
N PRO A 110 0.86 -1.01 10.45
CA PRO A 110 0.36 -1.39 9.14
C PRO A 110 -0.17 -0.17 8.38
N LEU A 111 -0.03 -0.22 7.05
CA LEU A 111 -0.61 0.76 6.13
C LEU A 111 -2.12 0.49 5.93
N ILE A 112 -2.49 -0.79 5.88
CA ILE A 112 -3.87 -1.28 5.83
C ILE A 112 -3.98 -2.43 6.84
N ASP A 113 -5.03 -2.47 7.64
CA ASP A 113 -5.26 -3.56 8.61
C ASP A 113 -6.74 -3.85 8.86
N THR A 114 -7.30 -4.79 8.12
CA THR A 114 -8.71 -5.18 8.31
C THR A 114 -8.92 -6.21 9.40
N PHE A 115 -7.85 -6.73 10.03
CA PHE A 115 -7.97 -7.65 11.17
C PHE A 115 -8.31 -6.92 12.47
N ALA A 116 -7.87 -5.67 12.61
CA ALA A 116 -8.16 -4.82 13.77
C ALA A 116 -9.42 -3.95 13.57
N ASP A 117 -9.75 -3.62 12.31
CA ASP A 117 -10.93 -2.85 11.96
C ASP A 117 -12.18 -3.74 11.81
N THR A 118 -13.37 -3.14 11.64
CA THR A 118 -14.55 -3.89 11.20
C THR A 118 -14.29 -4.53 9.84
N SER A 119 -14.54 -5.84 9.73
CA SER A 119 -14.23 -6.61 8.52
C SER A 119 -14.80 -5.97 7.24
N ARG A 120 -13.96 -5.94 6.20
CA ARG A 120 -14.19 -5.25 4.92
C ARG A 120 -14.21 -6.21 3.74
N ILE A 121 -14.80 -7.39 3.95
CA ILE A 121 -14.88 -8.48 2.97
C ILE A 121 -15.43 -7.94 1.65
N GLY A 122 -14.70 -8.19 0.56
CA GLY A 122 -15.12 -7.82 -0.80
C GLY A 122 -15.18 -6.31 -1.07
N GLN A 123 -14.67 -5.46 -0.17
CA GLN A 123 -14.56 -4.02 -0.40
C GLN A 123 -13.15 -3.66 -0.86
N LEU A 124 -13.05 -2.80 -1.88
CA LEU A 124 -11.78 -2.23 -2.29
C LEU A 124 -11.36 -1.18 -1.26
N ILE A 125 -10.21 -1.41 -0.61
CA ILE A 125 -9.61 -0.51 0.37
C ILE A 125 -8.38 0.12 -0.25
N SER A 126 -8.11 1.37 0.10
CA SER A 126 -6.89 2.05 -0.32
C SER A 126 -6.24 2.83 0.81
N ALA A 127 -4.91 2.96 0.72
CA ALA A 127 -4.13 3.80 1.62
C ALA A 127 -3.02 4.53 0.83
N GLU A 128 -2.70 5.74 1.25
CA GLU A 128 -1.61 6.52 0.66
C GLU A 128 -0.34 6.40 1.49
N LEU A 129 0.80 6.34 0.81
CA LEU A 129 2.11 6.25 1.41
C LEU A 129 3.07 7.20 0.68
N THR A 130 3.75 8.06 1.43
CA THR A 130 4.83 8.90 0.90
C THR A 130 6.17 8.19 1.08
N VAL A 131 6.82 7.89 -0.04
CA VAL A 131 8.19 7.38 -0.10
C VAL A 131 9.15 8.56 -0.14
N PRO A 132 10.00 8.76 0.89
CA PRO A 132 10.78 9.99 1.04
C PRO A 132 12.03 10.04 0.14
N ALA A 133 12.53 8.90 -0.33
CA ALA A 133 13.73 8.80 -1.14
C ALA A 133 13.61 7.59 -2.09
N SER A 134 14.29 7.64 -3.23
CA SER A 134 14.36 6.47 -4.10
C SER A 134 15.19 5.37 -3.45
N GLY A 135 14.73 4.11 -3.50
CA GLY A 135 15.41 3.00 -2.84
C GLY A 135 14.65 1.69 -2.93
N SER A 136 15.22 0.64 -2.34
CA SER A 136 14.55 -0.66 -2.20
C SER A 136 13.72 -0.67 -0.91
N TYR A 137 12.48 -1.13 -1.02
CA TYR A 137 11.52 -1.19 0.08
C TYR A 137 10.86 -2.56 0.13
N HIS A 138 10.72 -3.07 1.35
CA HIS A 138 10.01 -4.31 1.59
C HIS A 138 8.50 -4.07 1.64
N ILE A 139 7.71 -4.91 0.97
CA ILE A 139 6.26 -4.93 1.10
C ILE A 139 5.87 -6.33 1.56
N GLN A 140 5.05 -6.39 2.60
CA GLN A 140 4.44 -7.63 3.06
C GLN A 140 2.91 -7.48 3.10
N ILE A 141 2.24 -8.51 2.64
CA ILE A 141 0.78 -8.70 2.72
C ILE A 141 0.50 -9.97 3.51
#